data_AF-A0A1F6ZPQ2-F1
#
_entry.id   AF-A0A1F6ZPQ2-F1
#
_cell.length_a   1.000
_cell.length_b   1.000
_cell.length_c   1.000
_cell.angle_alpha   90.00
_cell.angle_beta   90.00
_cell.angle_gamma   90.00
#
_symmetry.space_group_name_H-M   'P 1'
#
loop_
_entity.id
_entity.type
_entity.pdbx_description
1 polymer ?
#
loop_
_entity_poly.entity_id
_entity_poly.type
_entity_poly.pdbx_seq_one_letter_code
_entity_poly.pdbx_strand_id
1 'polypeptide(L)'
;MPDIPYDEETSEHFMAACRQADLAHIRVLSPTSTPESIRQNLAVAHGFVYCTALAGTTGVRAALHPETKKFLTRVRQNTDLPLAVGFGISEPAHVAALIGAAEIAVVGSAVLQEIATHGLGGVHDFVKNLVEPGLVL
;
A
#
# COMPACT_ATOMS: atom_id res chain seq x y z
N MET A 1 0.11 -13.16 1.54
CA MET A 1 -1.34 -12.90 1.70
C MET A 1 -1.50 -11.96 2.90
N PRO A 2 -2.44 -11.00 2.93
CA PRO A 2 -2.48 -9.99 4.00
C PRO A 2 -2.63 -10.56 5.42
N ASP A 3 -3.26 -11.73 5.57
CA ASP A 3 -3.64 -12.29 6.87
C ASP A 3 -2.80 -13.50 7.32
N ILE A 4 -1.78 -13.92 6.55
CA ILE A 4 -0.91 -15.02 6.97
C ILE A 4 0.39 -14.45 7.57
N PRO A 5 0.72 -14.76 8.83
CA PRO A 5 2.01 -14.43 9.42
C PRO A 5 3.19 -15.04 8.65
N TYR A 6 4.35 -14.39 8.70
CA TYR A 6 5.57 -14.85 8.01
C TYR A 6 5.95 -16.30 8.34
N ASP A 7 5.82 -16.71 9.60
CA ASP A 7 6.15 -18.05 10.06
C ASP A 7 5.21 -19.13 9.49
N GLU A 8 3.92 -18.79 9.34
CA GLU A 8 2.92 -19.66 8.72
C GLU A 8 3.14 -19.77 7.21
N GLU A 9 3.41 -18.66 6.50
CA GLU A 9 3.71 -18.69 5.07
C GLU A 9 4.97 -19.52 4.73
N THR A 10 5.93 -19.57 5.66
CA THR A 10 7.14 -20.38 5.52
C THR A 10 6.85 -21.86 5.80
N SER A 11 6.08 -22.17 6.84
CA SER A 11 5.77 -23.55 7.21
C SER A 11 4.78 -24.23 6.25
N GLU A 12 3.88 -23.48 5.63
CA GLU A 12 2.92 -23.96 4.63
C GLU A 12 3.48 -24.07 3.20
N HIS A 13 4.80 -23.86 3.01
CA HIS A 13 5.47 -23.88 1.71
C HIS A 13 4.93 -22.86 0.69
N PHE A 14 4.15 -21.87 1.12
CA PHE A 14 3.55 -20.85 0.26
C PHE A 14 4.61 -20.10 -0.54
N MET A 15 5.67 -19.66 0.14
CA MET A 15 6.81 -18.98 -0.49
C MET A 15 7.48 -19.85 -1.57
N ALA A 16 7.57 -21.16 -1.35
CA ALA A 16 8.16 -22.08 -2.31
C ALA A 16 7.25 -22.27 -3.54
N ALA A 17 5.94 -22.38 -3.33
CA ALA A 17 4.95 -22.46 -4.40
C ALA A 17 4.96 -21.19 -5.27
N CYS A 18 5.01 -19.99 -4.66
CA CYS A 18 5.13 -18.73 -5.39
C CYS A 18 6.38 -18.71 -6.28
N ARG A 19 7.55 -19.13 -5.75
CA ARG A 19 8.79 -19.19 -6.54
C ARG A 19 8.72 -20.20 -7.69
N GLN A 20 8.13 -21.37 -7.46
CA GLN A 20 7.96 -22.39 -8.51
C GLN A 20 7.04 -21.92 -9.63
N ALA A 21 6.06 -21.07 -9.31
CA ALA A 21 5.10 -20.51 -10.25
C ALA A 21 5.54 -19.14 -10.84
N ASP A 22 6.75 -18.66 -10.53
CA ASP A 22 7.24 -17.33 -10.92
C ASP A 22 6.28 -16.17 -10.52
N LEU A 23 5.68 -16.30 -9.33
CA LEU A 23 4.76 -15.31 -8.77
C LEU A 23 5.46 -14.47 -7.71
N ALA A 24 5.40 -13.14 -7.88
CA ALA A 24 5.86 -12.21 -6.86
C ALA A 24 4.89 -12.20 -5.67
N HIS A 25 5.41 -12.49 -4.48
CA HIS A 25 4.65 -12.37 -3.24
C HIS A 25 4.84 -10.99 -2.64
N ILE A 26 3.85 -10.12 -2.87
CA ILE A 26 3.80 -8.78 -2.29
C ILE A 26 3.61 -8.87 -0.78
N ARG A 27 4.57 -8.31 -0.04
CA ARG A 27 4.52 -8.27 1.44
C ARG A 27 3.59 -7.17 1.91
N VAL A 28 2.79 -7.46 2.93
CA VAL A 28 1.90 -6.49 3.57
C VAL A 28 2.45 -6.18 4.96
N LEU A 29 2.67 -4.91 5.24
CA LEU A 29 3.13 -4.41 6.54
C LEU A 29 2.16 -3.35 7.06
N SER A 30 2.04 -3.25 8.38
CA SER A 30 1.19 -2.27 9.04
C SER A 30 1.98 -1.43 10.06
N PRO A 31 1.41 -0.31 10.56
CA PRO A 31 2.06 0.48 11.60
C PRO A 31 2.30 -0.29 12.91
N THR A 32 1.56 -1.38 13.12
CA THR A 32 1.73 -2.28 14.28
C THR A 32 2.77 -3.37 14.05
N SER A 33 3.30 -3.54 12.83
CA SER A 33 4.39 -4.49 12.55
C SER A 33 5.63 -4.17 13.40
N THR A 34 6.16 -5.19 14.08
CA THR A 34 7.37 -5.06 14.91
C THR A 34 8.61 -4.84 14.04
N PRO A 35 9.70 -4.26 14.57
CA PRO A 35 10.96 -4.14 13.83
C PRO A 35 11.50 -5.47 13.29
N GLU A 36 11.32 -6.55 14.06
CA GLU A 36 11.70 -7.90 13.63
C GLU A 36 10.85 -8.39 12.46
N SER A 37 9.52 -8.25 12.57
CA SER A 37 8.59 -8.62 11.51
C SER A 37 8.89 -7.88 10.20
N ILE A 38 9.18 -6.57 10.27
CA ILE A 38 9.58 -5.76 9.11
C ILE A 38 10.83 -6.37 8.45
N ARG A 39 11.89 -6.66 9.20
CA ARG A 39 13.12 -7.23 8.64
C ARG A 39 12.90 -8.59 7.98
N GLN A 40 12.17 -9.49 8.65
CA GLN A 40 11.88 -10.83 8.13
C GLN A 40 11.07 -10.78 6.83
N ASN A 41 10.02 -9.96 6.80
CA ASN A 41 9.20 -9.76 5.62
C ASN A 41 10.02 -9.19 4.46
N LEU A 42 10.83 -8.17 4.71
CA LEU A 42 11.59 -7.47 3.67
C LEU A 42 12.76 -8.28 3.12
N ALA A 43 13.32 -9.22 3.89
CA ALA A 43 14.38 -10.11 3.43
C ALA A 43 13.96 -11.02 2.25
N VAL A 44 12.66 -11.24 2.09
CA VAL A 44 12.09 -12.08 1.03
C VAL A 44 11.08 -11.32 0.15
N ALA A 45 11.01 -10.00 0.27
CA ALA A 45 10.08 -9.18 -0.50
C ALA A 45 10.52 -9.04 -1.95
N HIS A 46 9.56 -9.05 -2.87
CA HIS A 46 9.78 -8.84 -4.29
C HIS A 46 8.69 -7.94 -4.89
N GLY A 47 9.02 -7.22 -5.96
CA GLY A 47 8.12 -6.25 -6.58
C GLY A 47 8.03 -4.97 -5.77
N PHE A 48 7.06 -4.88 -4.86
CA PHE A 48 6.84 -3.73 -3.99
C PHE A 48 6.37 -4.19 -2.60
N VAL A 49 6.36 -3.26 -1.65
CA VAL A 49 5.87 -3.49 -0.29
C VAL A 49 4.56 -2.77 -0.09
N TYR A 50 3.51 -3.50 0.26
CA TYR A 50 2.22 -2.92 0.59
C TYR A 50 2.20 -2.47 2.06
N CYS A 51 2.22 -1.17 2.28
CA CYS A 51 2.08 -0.52 3.57
C CYS A 51 0.60 -0.17 3.80
N THR A 52 -0.06 -0.86 4.73
CA THR A 52 -1.38 -0.44 5.19
C THR A 52 -1.22 0.85 5.99
N ALA A 53 -2.02 1.87 5.67
CA ALA A 53 -2.03 3.12 6.44
C ALA A 53 -3.16 3.08 7.47
N LEU A 54 -2.99 3.79 8.59
CA LEU A 54 -4.13 4.13 9.43
C LEU A 54 -5.01 5.12 8.67
N ALA A 55 -6.32 4.87 8.61
CA ALA A 55 -7.27 5.89 8.18
C ALA A 55 -7.05 7.15 9.02
N GLY A 56 -6.85 8.29 8.36
CA GLY A 56 -7.34 9.53 8.93
C GLY A 56 -8.86 9.46 8.95
N THR A 57 -9.45 8.91 10.02
CA THR A 57 -10.92 8.81 10.21
C THR A 57 -11.61 10.18 10.33
N THR A 58 -10.90 11.26 10.03
CA THR A 58 -11.42 12.62 9.97
C THR A 58 -11.18 13.11 8.55
N GLY A 59 -12.22 12.98 7.71
CA GLY A 59 -12.23 13.29 6.27
C GLY A 59 -12.04 14.78 5.93
N VAL A 60 -11.03 15.43 6.52
CA VAL A 60 -10.72 16.86 6.40
C VAL A 60 -9.21 17.10 6.33
N ARG A 61 -8.34 16.11 6.59
CA ARG A 61 -6.89 16.33 6.55
C ARG A 61 -6.30 15.85 5.23
N ALA A 62 -5.94 16.82 4.38
CA ALA A 62 -5.10 16.68 3.18
C ALA A 62 -3.66 16.19 3.45
N ALA A 63 -3.38 15.61 4.62
CA ALA A 63 -2.05 15.23 5.05
C ALA A 63 -2.05 13.82 5.65
N LEU A 64 -1.03 13.03 5.27
CA LEU A 64 -0.76 11.73 5.88
C LEU A 64 -0.68 11.84 7.41
N HIS A 65 -1.32 10.89 8.09
CA HIS A 65 -1.22 10.78 9.54
C HIS A 65 0.26 10.68 9.98
N PRO A 66 0.70 11.39 11.04
CA PRO A 66 2.10 11.37 11.47
C PRO A 66 2.65 9.96 11.73
N GLU A 67 1.81 9.07 12.28
CA GLU A 67 2.19 7.67 12.50
C GLU A 67 2.40 6.90 11.19
N THR A 68 1.63 7.20 10.14
CA THR A 68 1.87 6.63 8.80
C THR A 68 3.22 7.08 8.27
N LYS A 69 3.58 8.38 8.40
CA LYS A 69 4.89 8.88 7.95
C LYS A 69 6.06 8.21 8.70
N LYS A 70 5.95 8.08 10.04
CA LYS A 70 6.96 7.38 10.85
C LYS A 70 7.07 5.91 10.46
N PHE A 71 5.94 5.25 10.20
CA PHE A 71 5.91 3.87 9.76
C PHE A 71 6.59 3.69 8.41
N LEU A 72 6.23 4.50 7.40
CA LEU A 72 6.88 4.45 6.08
C LEU A 72 8.39 4.69 6.16
N THR A 73 8.81 5.63 7.02
CA THR A 73 10.24 5.88 7.27
C THR A 73 10.94 4.63 7.83
N ARG A 74 10.33 3.95 8.80
CA ARG A 74 10.86 2.69 9.35
C ARG A 74 10.97 1.59 8.29
N VAL A 75 9.96 1.45 7.42
CA VAL A 75 9.99 0.44 6.34
C VAL A 75 11.08 0.80 5.33
N ARG A 76 11.16 2.05 4.89
CA ARG A 76 12.16 2.54 3.93
C ARG A 76 13.60 2.34 4.40
N GLN A 77 13.87 2.41 5.71
CA GLN A 77 15.20 2.11 6.28
C GLN A 77 15.67 0.66 6.07
N ASN A 78 14.78 -0.24 5.65
CA ASN A 78 15.06 -1.67 5.54
C ASN A 78 14.90 -2.21 4.10
N THR A 79 14.56 -1.36 3.11
CA THR A 79 14.38 -1.78 1.72
C THR A 79 14.45 -0.60 0.75
N ASP A 80 14.90 -0.87 -0.47
CA ASP A 80 14.84 0.05 -1.61
C ASP A 80 13.66 -0.25 -2.55
N LEU A 81 12.84 -1.28 -2.25
CA LEU A 81 11.66 -1.60 -3.05
C LEU A 81 10.64 -0.45 -3.01
N PRO A 82 9.84 -0.24 -4.07
CA PRO A 82 8.73 0.70 -4.04
C PRO A 82 7.79 0.41 -2.86
N LEU A 83 7.34 1.45 -2.17
CA LEU A 83 6.29 1.38 -1.15
C LEU A 83 4.96 1.72 -1.80
N ALA A 84 4.00 0.81 -1.67
CA ALA A 84 2.61 1.04 -1.98
C ALA A 84 1.85 1.36 -0.72
N VAL A 85 1.11 2.47 -0.71
CA VAL A 85 0.29 2.88 0.44
C VAL A 85 -1.16 2.72 0.07
N GLY A 86 -1.88 1.94 0.88
CA GLY A 86 -3.30 1.74 0.72
C GLY A 86 -4.03 1.94 2.04
N PHE A 87 -4.79 3.03 2.14
CA PHE A 87 -5.95 3.22 3.02
C PHE A 87 -6.54 4.62 2.84
N GLY A 88 -7.83 4.74 2.58
CA GLY A 88 -8.53 6.03 2.55
C GLY A 88 -8.13 7.00 1.43
N ILE A 89 -7.46 6.51 0.37
CA ILE A 89 -7.14 7.33 -0.80
C ILE A 89 -8.40 7.45 -1.65
N SER A 90 -8.98 8.64 -1.71
CA SER A 90 -10.18 8.93 -2.50
C SER A 90 -10.16 10.29 -3.19
N GLU A 91 -9.11 11.09 -2.96
CA GLU A 91 -9.02 12.46 -3.45
C GLU A 91 -7.58 12.75 -3.90
N PRO A 92 -7.36 13.69 -4.83
CA PRO A 92 -6.01 14.02 -5.31
C PRO A 92 -5.08 14.48 -4.19
N ALA A 93 -5.61 15.21 -3.20
CA ALA A 93 -4.87 15.65 -2.03
C ALA A 93 -4.28 14.47 -1.24
N HIS A 94 -4.96 13.32 -1.20
CA HIS A 94 -4.43 12.10 -0.56
C HIS A 94 -3.21 11.55 -1.31
N VAL A 95 -3.23 11.58 -2.65
CA VAL A 95 -2.10 11.14 -3.49
C VAL A 95 -0.94 12.12 -3.36
N ALA A 96 -1.21 13.43 -3.41
CA ALA A 96 -0.19 14.46 -3.22
C ALA A 96 0.52 14.36 -1.86
N ALA A 97 -0.21 13.96 -0.81
CA ALA A 97 0.37 13.75 0.51
C ALA A 97 1.36 12.57 0.60
N LEU A 98 1.37 11.66 -0.39
CA LEU A 98 2.30 10.53 -0.48
C LEU A 98 3.65 10.90 -1.13
N ILE A 99 3.72 12.02 -1.85
CA ILE A 99 4.91 12.41 -2.62
C ILE A 99 6.14 12.48 -1.70
N GLY A 100 7.21 11.79 -2.11
CA GLY A 100 8.45 11.68 -1.34
C GLY A 100 8.39 10.72 -0.14
N ALA A 101 7.24 10.09 0.13
CA ALA A 101 7.08 9.07 1.16
C ALA A 101 6.79 7.67 0.59
N ALA A 102 6.16 7.58 -0.58
CA ALA A 102 5.82 6.33 -1.25
C ALA A 102 5.65 6.54 -2.76
N GLU A 103 5.93 5.49 -3.54
CA GLU A 103 5.92 5.54 -4.99
C GLU A 103 4.60 5.01 -5.61
N ILE A 104 3.76 4.34 -4.81
CA ILE A 104 2.51 3.73 -5.29
C ILE A 104 1.34 4.09 -4.36
N ALA A 105 0.24 4.57 -4.95
CA ALA A 105 -1.04 4.77 -4.27
C ALA A 105 -2.00 3.61 -4.59
N VAL A 106 -2.57 2.97 -3.58
CA VAL A 106 -3.58 1.91 -3.75
C VAL A 106 -4.96 2.43 -3.38
N VAL A 107 -5.88 2.36 -4.34
CA VAL A 107 -7.25 2.88 -4.25
C VAL A 107 -8.25 1.73 -4.33
N GLY A 108 -8.88 1.39 -3.21
CA GLY A 108 -9.84 0.28 -3.11
C GLY A 108 -11.28 0.75 -2.97
N SER A 109 -11.68 1.14 -1.76
CA SER A 109 -13.08 1.48 -1.43
C SER A 109 -13.66 2.60 -2.28
N ALA A 110 -12.86 3.61 -2.65
CA ALA A 110 -13.33 4.70 -3.50
C ALA A 110 -13.65 4.24 -4.93
N VAL A 111 -12.88 3.29 -5.49
CA VAL A 111 -13.22 2.66 -6.78
C VAL A 111 -14.52 1.86 -6.67
N LEU A 112 -14.70 1.10 -5.58
CA LEU A 112 -15.94 0.34 -5.37
C LEU A 112 -17.16 1.27 -5.23
N GLN A 113 -17.01 2.40 -4.53
CA GLN A 113 -18.06 3.40 -4.41
C GLN A 113 -18.37 4.05 -5.76
N GLU A 114 -17.35 4.34 -6.57
CA GLU A 114 -17.52 4.88 -7.91
C GLU A 114 -18.29 3.89 -8.81
N ILE A 115 -17.93 2.61 -8.78
CA ILE A 115 -18.66 1.55 -9.50
C ILE A 115 -20.12 1.48 -9.04
N ALA A 116 -20.37 1.55 -7.73
CA ALA A 116 -21.72 1.49 -7.18
C ALA A 116 -22.59 2.70 -7.57
N THR A 117 -21.97 3.89 -7.74
CA THR A 117 -22.68 5.15 -7.97
C THR A 117 -22.84 5.45 -9.47
N HIS A 118 -21.80 5.22 -10.26
CA HIS A 118 -21.71 5.64 -11.66
C HIS A 118 -21.41 4.47 -12.63
N GLY A 119 -21.35 3.23 -12.12
CA GLY A 119 -21.00 2.06 -12.92
C GLY A 119 -19.52 2.02 -13.32
N LEU A 120 -19.13 1.03 -14.12
CA LEU A 120 -17.74 0.88 -14.60
C LEU A 120 -17.26 2.09 -15.41
N GLY A 121 -18.17 2.84 -16.04
CA GLY A 121 -17.83 4.03 -16.82
C GLY A 121 -17.24 5.16 -15.97
N GLY A 122 -17.71 5.35 -14.74
CA GLY A 122 -17.23 6.40 -13.84
C GLY A 122 -15.80 6.17 -13.32
N VAL A 123 -15.33 4.92 -13.31
CA VAL A 123 -14.00 4.56 -12.79
C VAL A 123 -12.88 5.22 -13.60
N HIS A 124 -13.04 5.32 -14.92
CA HIS A 124 -12.02 5.96 -15.76
C HIS A 124 -11.81 7.43 -15.38
N ASP A 125 -12.89 8.19 -15.27
CA ASP A 125 -12.85 9.61 -14.93
C ASP A 125 -12.37 9.82 -13.49
N PHE A 126 -12.81 8.97 -12.56
CA PHE A 126 -12.35 8.99 -11.18
C PHE A 126 -10.83 8.78 -11.07
N VAL A 127 -10.29 7.73 -11.70
CA VAL A 127 -8.84 7.45 -11.66
C VAL A 127 -8.05 8.56 -12.34
N LYS A 128 -8.55 9.11 -13.45
CA LYS A 128 -7.92 10.24 -14.13
C LYS A 128 -7.90 11.49 -13.25
N ASN A 129 -8.96 11.76 -12.50
CA ASN A 129 -9.04 12.93 -11.63
C ASN A 129 -8.19 12.78 -10.37
N LEU A 130 -7.92 11.55 -9.91
CA LEU A 130 -7.06 11.28 -8.74
C LEU A 130 -5.60 11.67 -8.94
N VAL A 131 -5.11 11.68 -10.18
CA VAL A 131 -3.73 11.99 -10.52
C VAL A 131 -3.73 13.31 -11.27
N GLU A 132 -3.26 14.39 -10.65
CA GLU A 132 -3.12 15.66 -11.36
C GLU A 132 -2.21 15.49 -12.59
N PRO A 133 -2.50 16.16 -13.72
CA PRO A 133 -1.62 16.12 -14.88
C PRO A 133 -0.20 16.57 -14.49
N GLY A 134 0.77 15.65 -14.54
CA GLY A 134 2.17 15.92 -14.18
C GLY A 134 2.60 15.45 -12.80
N LEU A 135 1.70 14.85 -12.01
CA LEU A 135 2.06 14.23 -10.73
C LEU A 135 2.80 12.91 -10.98
N VAL A 136 4.08 12.87 -10.59
CA VAL A 136 4.88 11.64 -10.54
C VAL A 136 5.18 11.39 -9.07
N LEU A 137 4.82 10.21 -8.57
CA LEU A 137 5.11 9.77 -7.20
C LEU A 137 6.61 9.51 -7.00
#